data_AF-A0A1H5Q7V4-F1
#
_entry.id   AF-A0A1H5Q7V4-F1
#
_cell.length_a   1.000
_cell.length_b   1.000
_cell.length_c   1.000
_cell.angle_alpha   90.00
_cell.angle_beta   90.00
_cell.angle_gamma   90.00
#
_symmetry.space_group_name_H-M   'P 1'
#
loop_
_entity.id
_entity.type
_entity.pdbx_description
1 polymer ?
#
loop_
_entity_poly.entity_id
_entity_poly.type
_entity_poly.pdbx_seq_one_letter_code
_entity_poly.pdbx_strand_id
1 'polypeptide(L)'
;MIPAYASVSKFSNFPQIAGFYSQLAGVLAGFAFAGLITLIASQLVSGSVADITLRSYRPLIGAFLGLVATSLNYAIVAGEDRDTPRLAELEVTAGLGFCVAALMVLYSILVLLRGVQTDLSGNGQMSGDTADLLRGTLIFGVCPLLVVMMYGTVRDHNIAKYGSADFRGLDIAVAIILLLTFCYMPVMKQNFRKPTSTRGQVDTIAKAGVILALLSLLASTLTISFSTPDETVSDYVPLLCVLILALYNFAVMYSASRYRP
;
A
#
# COMPACT_ATOMS: atom_id res chain seq x y z
N MET A 1 -7.38 -35.83 -22.24
CA MET A 1 -6.88 -34.47 -21.97
C MET A 1 -6.67 -34.39 -20.46
N ILE A 2 -5.44 -34.58 -19.99
CA ILE A 2 -5.14 -34.58 -18.56
C ILE A 2 -5.12 -33.11 -18.11
N PRO A 3 -5.90 -32.69 -17.11
CA PRO A 3 -5.83 -31.33 -16.61
C PRO A 3 -4.39 -31.01 -16.17
N ALA A 4 -3.82 -29.94 -16.71
CA ALA A 4 -2.45 -29.48 -16.42
C ALA A 4 -2.24 -29.09 -14.93
N TYR A 5 -3.29 -29.11 -14.10
CA TYR A 5 -3.28 -28.74 -12.69
C TYR A 5 -2.49 -29.69 -11.78
N ALA A 6 -2.19 -30.93 -12.21
CA ALA A 6 -1.58 -31.93 -11.33
C ALA A 6 -0.08 -31.73 -11.05
N SER A 7 0.61 -30.81 -11.74
CA SER A 7 2.07 -30.62 -11.61
C SER A 7 2.50 -29.30 -10.95
N VAL A 8 1.55 -28.43 -10.59
CA VAL A 8 1.82 -27.11 -9.96
C VAL A 8 1.79 -27.18 -8.42
N SER A 9 1.51 -28.34 -7.83
CA SER A 9 1.37 -28.56 -6.37
C SER A 9 2.65 -28.43 -5.52
N LYS A 10 3.71 -27.77 -6.02
CA LYS A 10 4.98 -27.62 -5.30
C LYS A 10 5.39 -26.18 -4.98
N PHE A 11 4.62 -25.19 -5.39
CA PHE A 11 4.89 -23.77 -5.12
C PHE A 11 3.49 -23.16 -4.89
N SER A 12 2.94 -22.98 -3.70
CA SER A 12 3.42 -22.25 -2.52
C SER A 12 2.32 -22.37 -1.45
N ASN A 13 2.64 -22.38 -0.16
CA ASN A 13 1.62 -22.37 0.91
C ASN A 13 0.93 -20.99 1.00
N PHE A 14 0.12 -20.62 0.00
CA PHE A 14 -0.55 -19.31 -0.06
C PHE A 14 -1.38 -18.99 1.19
N PRO A 15 -2.20 -19.91 1.74
CA PRO A 15 -2.98 -19.62 2.95
C PRO A 15 -2.09 -19.32 4.16
N GLN A 16 -0.95 -20.00 4.27
CA GLN A 16 0.01 -19.78 5.36
C GLN A 16 0.69 -18.42 5.24
N ILE A 17 1.11 -18.05 4.04
CA ILE A 17 1.71 -16.74 3.76
C ILE A 17 0.71 -15.61 4.03
N ALA A 18 -0.53 -15.77 3.57
CA ALA A 18 -1.64 -14.86 3.88
C ALA A 18 -1.85 -14.70 5.39
N GLY A 19 -1.77 -15.80 6.15
CA GLY A 19 -1.81 -15.76 7.62
C GLY A 19 -0.72 -14.87 8.24
N PHE A 20 0.52 -14.94 7.73
CA PHE A 20 1.60 -14.06 8.18
C PHE A 20 1.36 -12.59 7.80
N TYR A 21 0.85 -12.32 6.59
CA TYR A 21 0.48 -10.95 6.19
C TYR A 21 -0.66 -10.38 7.04
N SER A 22 -1.65 -11.20 7.39
CA SER A 22 -2.74 -10.79 8.30
C SER A 22 -2.21 -10.39 9.68
N GLN A 23 -1.30 -11.18 10.25
CA GLN A 23 -0.66 -10.88 11.54
C GLN A 23 0.21 -9.62 11.46
N LEU A 24 1.04 -9.50 10.42
CA LEU A 24 1.88 -8.32 10.19
C LEU A 24 1.03 -7.05 10.07
N ALA A 25 -0.05 -7.08 9.29
CA ALA A 25 -0.98 -5.96 9.16
C ALA A 25 -1.63 -5.60 10.50
N GLY A 26 -2.01 -6.59 11.30
CA GLY A 26 -2.54 -6.38 12.65
C GLY A 26 -1.54 -5.71 13.60
N VAL A 27 -0.27 -6.15 13.59
CA VAL A 27 0.80 -5.54 14.40
C VAL A 27 1.05 -4.08 13.98
N LEU A 28 1.14 -3.82 12.67
CA LEU A 28 1.30 -2.45 12.15
C LEU A 28 0.10 -1.58 12.53
N ALA A 29 -1.13 -2.12 12.50
CA ALA A 29 -2.32 -1.39 12.92
C ALA A 29 -2.25 -1.04 14.42
N GLY A 30 -1.78 -1.97 15.26
CA GLY A 30 -1.52 -1.72 16.68
C GLY A 30 -0.52 -0.58 16.91
N PHE A 31 0.58 -0.55 16.15
CA PHE A 31 1.55 0.56 16.22
C PHE A 31 0.96 1.89 15.74
N ALA A 32 0.19 1.90 14.65
CA ALA A 32 -0.49 3.10 14.17
C ALA A 32 -1.49 3.63 15.22
N PHE A 33 -2.25 2.74 15.85
CA PHE A 33 -3.17 3.08 16.93
C PHE A 33 -2.45 3.64 18.16
N ALA A 34 -1.38 2.98 18.62
CA ALA A 34 -0.57 3.46 19.73
C ALA A 34 -0.02 4.87 19.44
N GLY A 35 0.52 5.10 18.23
CA GLY A 35 0.97 6.42 17.79
C GLY A 35 -0.14 7.47 17.79
N LEU A 36 -1.36 7.12 17.37
CA LEU A 36 -2.52 8.02 17.44
C LEU A 36 -2.85 8.40 18.89
N ILE A 37 -2.89 7.43 19.81
CA ILE A 37 -3.17 7.68 21.22
C ILE A 37 -2.08 8.55 21.85
N THR A 38 -0.80 8.31 21.55
CA THR A 38 0.30 9.16 22.02
C THR A 38 0.16 10.59 21.53
N LEU A 39 -0.19 10.80 20.25
CA LEU A 39 -0.42 12.14 19.70
C LEU A 39 -1.59 12.83 20.40
N ILE A 40 -2.71 12.14 20.59
CA ILE A 40 -3.88 12.68 21.30
C ILE A 40 -3.52 13.02 22.76
N ALA A 41 -2.82 12.13 23.46
CA ALA A 41 -2.41 12.34 24.84
C ALA A 41 -1.47 13.55 24.99
N SER A 42 -0.50 13.71 24.09
CA SER A 42 0.39 14.88 24.10
C SER A 42 -0.37 16.21 23.93
N GLN A 43 -1.46 16.20 23.16
CA GLN A 43 -2.27 17.41 22.93
C GLN A 43 -3.07 17.80 24.17
N LEU A 44 -3.62 16.81 24.88
CA LEU A 44 -4.35 17.05 26.13
C LEU A 44 -3.47 17.70 27.21
N VAL A 45 -2.17 17.41 27.19
CA VAL A 45 -1.21 17.98 28.15
C VAL A 45 -0.72 19.36 27.71
N SER A 46 -0.42 19.57 26.42
CA SER A 46 0.27 20.79 25.97
C SER A 46 -0.63 22.00 25.66
N GLY A 47 -1.95 21.84 25.56
CA GLY A 47 -2.97 22.94 25.56
C GLY A 47 -2.91 24.01 24.45
N SER A 48 -1.79 24.17 23.73
CA SER A 48 -1.46 25.32 22.88
C SER A 48 -0.87 24.93 21.51
N VAL A 49 -0.15 23.80 21.41
CA VAL A 49 0.56 23.35 20.19
C VAL A 49 -0.37 22.60 19.20
N ALA A 50 -1.68 22.71 19.38
CA ALA A 50 -2.62 21.69 18.93
C ALA A 50 -2.94 21.73 17.41
N ASP A 51 -3.02 22.90 16.77
CA ASP A 51 -3.82 22.98 15.54
C ASP A 51 -3.13 22.41 14.27
N ILE A 52 -1.79 22.47 14.19
CA ILE A 52 -1.02 21.93 13.05
C ILE A 52 -0.79 20.42 13.21
N THR A 53 -0.48 19.97 14.43
CA THR A 53 -0.26 18.56 14.76
C THR A 53 -1.57 17.76 14.75
N LEU A 54 -2.71 18.35 15.18
CA LEU A 54 -4.06 17.77 15.02
C LEU A 54 -4.42 17.53 13.54
N ARG A 55 -3.87 18.28 12.59
CA ARG A 55 -4.29 18.12 11.18
C ARG A 55 -3.46 17.08 10.45
N SER A 56 -2.36 16.65 11.08
CA SER A 56 -1.37 15.71 10.56
C SER A 56 -1.66 14.25 10.89
N TYR A 57 -2.65 13.94 11.76
CA TYR A 57 -3.01 12.55 12.09
C TYR A 57 -3.91 11.86 11.05
N ARG A 58 -4.52 12.59 10.10
CA ARG A 58 -5.50 12.00 9.16
C ARG A 58 -4.91 10.85 8.35
N PRO A 59 -3.67 10.95 7.81
CA PRO A 59 -3.04 9.82 7.16
C PRO A 59 -2.80 8.64 8.12
N LEU A 60 -2.49 8.90 9.39
CA LEU A 60 -2.27 7.86 10.38
C LEU A 60 -3.57 7.11 10.74
N ILE A 61 -4.70 7.81 10.85
CA ILE A 61 -6.04 7.17 10.96
C ILE A 61 -6.32 6.35 9.72
N GLY A 62 -6.04 6.89 8.53
CA GLY A 62 -6.25 6.16 7.28
C GLY A 62 -5.40 4.91 7.18
N ALA A 63 -4.15 4.97 7.62
CA ALA A 63 -3.25 3.83 7.72
C ALA A 63 -3.78 2.79 8.70
N PHE A 64 -4.22 3.19 9.90
CA PHE A 64 -4.82 2.29 10.88
C PHE A 64 -6.03 1.54 10.30
N LEU A 65 -7.02 2.26 9.76
CA LEU A 65 -8.21 1.64 9.17
C LEU A 65 -7.87 0.75 7.98
N GLY A 66 -6.95 1.19 7.11
CA GLY A 66 -6.47 0.40 5.97
C GLY A 66 -5.78 -0.89 6.39
N LEU A 67 -4.95 -0.85 7.44
CA LEU A 67 -4.26 -2.03 7.97
C LEU A 67 -5.23 -3.00 8.67
N VAL A 68 -6.24 -2.50 9.38
CA VAL A 68 -7.32 -3.36 9.93
C VAL A 68 -8.08 -4.04 8.81
N ALA A 69 -8.52 -3.29 7.80
CA ALA A 69 -9.21 -3.85 6.63
C ALA A 69 -8.33 -4.88 5.90
N THR A 70 -7.04 -4.61 5.76
CA THR A 70 -6.08 -5.53 5.15
C THR A 70 -5.86 -6.78 5.99
N SER A 71 -5.78 -6.66 7.31
CA SER A 71 -5.64 -7.80 8.23
C SER A 71 -6.85 -8.74 8.11
N LEU A 72 -8.06 -8.17 8.06
CA LEU A 72 -9.29 -8.92 7.78
C LEU A 72 -9.26 -9.55 6.39
N ASN A 73 -8.78 -8.81 5.38
CA ASN A 73 -8.74 -9.31 4.02
C ASN A 73 -7.81 -10.52 3.89
N TYR A 74 -6.61 -10.45 4.46
CA TYR A 74 -5.70 -11.60 4.48
C TYR A 74 -6.17 -12.73 5.40
N ALA A 75 -6.96 -12.46 6.43
CA ALA A 75 -7.59 -13.52 7.22
C ALA A 75 -8.62 -14.31 6.38
N ILE A 76 -9.34 -13.61 5.50
CA ILE A 76 -10.23 -14.22 4.52
C ILE A 76 -9.41 -15.09 3.54
N VAL A 77 -8.32 -14.57 2.97
CA VAL A 77 -7.43 -15.34 2.07
C VAL A 77 -6.84 -16.57 2.78
N ALA A 78 -6.45 -16.45 4.05
CA ALA A 78 -5.89 -17.55 4.84
C ALA A 78 -6.92 -18.63 5.21
N GLY A 79 -8.22 -18.31 5.15
CA GLY A 79 -9.30 -19.26 5.42
C GLY A 79 -9.64 -20.18 4.25
N GLU A 80 -8.99 -20.02 3.10
CA GLU A 80 -9.17 -20.89 1.93
C GLU A 80 -8.36 -22.19 2.08
N ASP A 81 -9.05 -23.34 1.98
CA ASP A 81 -8.47 -24.64 2.31
C ASP A 81 -7.53 -25.22 1.23
N ARG A 82 -7.50 -24.64 0.02
CA ARG A 82 -6.75 -25.18 -1.13
C ARG A 82 -6.16 -24.08 -2.00
N ASP A 83 -5.02 -24.39 -2.64
CA ASP A 83 -4.42 -23.59 -3.70
C ASP A 83 -5.35 -23.60 -4.93
N THR A 84 -6.28 -22.66 -4.94
CA THR A 84 -7.28 -22.50 -5.99
C THR A 84 -6.95 -21.31 -6.87
N PRO A 85 -7.37 -21.29 -8.15
CA PRO A 85 -7.17 -20.12 -9.00
C PRO A 85 -7.82 -18.85 -8.42
N ARG A 86 -8.94 -19.00 -7.71
CA ARG A 86 -9.58 -17.93 -6.93
C ARG A 86 -8.65 -17.35 -5.85
N LEU A 87 -7.86 -18.18 -5.18
CA LEU A 87 -6.94 -17.74 -4.13
C LEU A 87 -5.88 -16.76 -4.65
N ALA A 88 -5.33 -17.02 -5.84
CA ALA A 88 -4.35 -16.13 -6.46
C ALA A 88 -4.95 -14.75 -6.79
N GLU A 89 -6.24 -14.69 -7.14
CA GLU A 89 -6.94 -13.42 -7.32
C GLU A 89 -7.18 -12.69 -5.99
N LEU A 90 -7.61 -13.41 -4.96
CA LEU A 90 -7.80 -12.85 -3.62
C LEU A 90 -6.50 -12.28 -3.06
N GLU A 91 -5.37 -12.90 -3.36
CA GLU A 91 -4.06 -12.39 -2.98
C GLU A 91 -3.72 -11.07 -3.69
N VAL A 92 -4.06 -10.94 -4.98
CA VAL A 92 -3.88 -9.69 -5.72
C VAL A 92 -4.73 -8.58 -5.11
N THR A 93 -6.01 -8.83 -4.86
CA THR A 93 -6.91 -7.82 -4.27
C THR A 93 -6.49 -7.46 -2.85
N ALA A 94 -6.10 -8.42 -2.02
CA ALA A 94 -5.57 -8.18 -0.67
C ALA A 94 -4.23 -7.42 -0.69
N GLY A 95 -3.35 -7.78 -1.61
CA GLY A 95 -2.05 -7.14 -1.82
C GLY A 95 -2.18 -5.66 -2.15
N LEU A 96 -3.18 -5.26 -2.96
CA LEU A 96 -3.48 -3.85 -3.21
C LEU A 96 -3.77 -3.09 -1.91
N GLY A 97 -4.66 -3.62 -1.07
CA GLY A 97 -5.03 -3.01 0.21
C GLY A 97 -3.82 -2.85 1.13
N PHE A 98 -2.99 -3.90 1.22
CA PHE A 98 -1.76 -3.88 2.00
C PHE A 98 -0.75 -2.85 1.52
N CYS A 99 -0.46 -2.81 0.21
CA CYS A 99 0.49 -1.87 -0.35
C CYS A 99 0.06 -0.43 -0.09
N VAL A 100 -1.23 -0.12 -0.28
CA VAL A 100 -1.80 1.20 0.00
C VAL A 100 -1.68 1.54 1.49
N ALA A 101 -2.05 0.61 2.38
CA ALA A 101 -2.00 0.84 3.82
C ALA A 101 -0.56 1.01 4.34
N ALA A 102 0.39 0.18 3.88
CA ALA A 102 1.80 0.28 4.23
C ALA A 102 2.42 1.60 3.75
N LEU A 103 2.11 2.03 2.53
CA LEU A 103 2.54 3.32 2.02
C LEU A 103 1.97 4.48 2.83
N MET A 104 0.71 4.37 3.26
CA MET A 104 0.04 5.33 4.11
C MET A 104 0.69 5.47 5.50
N VAL A 105 1.16 4.37 6.10
CA VAL A 105 1.95 4.44 7.35
C VAL A 105 3.18 5.30 7.15
N LEU A 106 4.00 4.99 6.15
CA LEU A 106 5.25 5.71 5.90
C LEU A 106 5.01 7.17 5.53
N TYR A 107 3.97 7.42 4.73
CA TYR A 107 3.54 8.77 4.40
C TYR A 107 3.06 9.54 5.64
N SER A 108 2.35 8.90 6.57
CA SER A 108 1.92 9.52 7.82
C SER A 108 3.10 9.94 8.70
N ILE A 109 4.15 9.11 8.77
CA ILE A 109 5.38 9.44 9.52
C ILE A 109 6.04 10.69 8.90
N LEU A 110 6.12 10.76 7.56
CA LEU A 110 6.66 11.93 6.87
C LEU A 110 5.86 13.21 7.17
N VAL A 111 4.53 13.11 7.18
CA VAL A 111 3.63 14.22 7.51
C VAL A 111 3.79 14.66 8.97
N LEU A 112 3.93 13.72 9.91
CA LEU A 112 4.11 14.00 11.34
C LEU A 112 5.47 14.63 11.65
N LEU A 113 6.55 14.13 11.05
CA LEU A 113 7.89 14.71 11.22
C LEU A 113 7.92 16.19 10.84
N ARG A 114 7.16 16.59 9.81
CA ARG A 114 7.00 17.99 9.44
C ARG A 114 6.26 18.80 10.49
N GLY A 115 5.16 18.27 11.03
CA GLY A 115 4.42 18.96 12.10
C GLY A 115 5.34 19.27 13.29
N VAL A 116 6.22 18.33 13.64
CA VAL A 116 7.21 18.51 14.70
C VAL A 116 8.29 19.55 14.31
N GLN A 117 8.75 19.59 13.06
CA GLN A 117 9.72 20.59 12.59
C GLN A 117 9.19 22.02 12.69
N THR A 118 7.94 22.25 12.33
CA THR A 118 7.33 23.58 12.41
C THR A 118 7.22 24.08 13.85
N ASP A 119 7.04 23.16 14.80
CA ASP A 119 6.91 23.48 16.22
C ASP A 119 8.27 23.73 16.92
N LEU A 120 9.36 23.09 16.45
CA LEU A 120 10.70 23.12 17.07
C LEU A 120 11.66 24.17 16.49
N SER A 121 11.14 25.27 15.94
CA SER A 121 11.87 26.30 15.15
C SER A 121 13.12 26.94 15.78
N GLY A 122 13.53 26.58 17.01
CA GLY A 122 14.78 27.02 17.65
C GLY A 122 15.98 26.06 17.61
N ASN A 123 15.80 24.76 17.32
CA ASN A 123 16.89 23.75 17.38
C ASN A 123 16.85 22.69 16.24
N GLY A 124 16.15 23.02 15.14
CA GLY A 124 15.57 22.08 14.17
C GLY A 124 16.48 21.41 13.13
N GLN A 125 17.81 21.46 13.25
CA GLN A 125 18.70 20.88 12.22
C GLN A 125 18.60 19.35 12.11
N MET A 126 18.54 18.62 13.24
CA MET A 126 18.52 17.14 13.25
C MET A 126 17.22 16.55 12.67
N SER A 127 16.13 17.29 12.73
CA SER A 127 14.84 16.84 12.21
C SER A 127 14.78 16.91 10.68
N GLY A 128 15.45 17.89 10.07
CA GLY A 128 15.48 18.09 8.61
C GLY A 128 16.06 16.88 7.87
N ASP A 129 17.24 16.42 8.31
CA ASP A 129 17.93 15.27 7.71
C ASP A 129 17.07 13.99 7.76
N THR A 130 16.37 13.76 8.88
CA THR A 130 15.50 12.60 9.06
C THR A 130 14.32 12.62 8.09
N ALA A 131 13.69 13.79 7.89
CA ALA A 131 12.58 13.93 6.96
C ALA A 131 13.02 13.75 5.50
N ASP A 132 14.19 14.27 5.13
CA ASP A 132 14.75 14.11 3.78
C ASP A 132 15.15 12.66 3.50
N LEU A 133 15.72 11.96 4.49
CA LEU A 133 16.01 10.52 4.41
C LEU A 133 14.74 9.67 4.26
N LEU A 134 13.71 9.94 5.06
CA LEU A 134 12.44 9.23 4.98
C LEU A 134 11.76 9.46 3.62
N ARG A 135 11.78 10.71 3.15
CA ARG A 135 11.24 11.08 1.85
C ARG A 135 11.98 10.42 0.69
N GLY A 136 13.31 10.38 0.75
CA GLY A 136 14.14 9.66 -0.21
C GLY A 136 13.83 8.17 -0.21
N THR A 137 13.73 7.57 0.98
CA THR A 137 13.38 6.15 1.16
C THR A 137 12.00 5.83 0.61
N LEU A 138 11.02 6.71 0.83
CA LEU A 138 9.66 6.54 0.31
C LEU A 138 9.63 6.57 -1.22
N ILE A 139 10.25 7.57 -1.84
CA ILE A 139 10.22 7.80 -3.30
C ILE A 139 11.08 6.77 -4.05
N PHE A 140 12.31 6.53 -3.61
CA PHE A 140 13.29 5.71 -4.33
C PHE A 140 13.35 4.25 -3.84
N GLY A 141 12.85 3.96 -2.64
CA GLY A 141 12.88 2.62 -2.06
C GLY A 141 11.51 1.96 -2.04
N VAL A 142 10.58 2.54 -1.27
CA VAL A 142 9.31 1.87 -0.94
C VAL A 142 8.34 1.83 -2.13
N CYS A 143 8.08 2.97 -2.78
CA CYS A 143 7.15 3.01 -3.91
C CYS A 143 7.47 1.99 -5.03
N PRO A 144 8.71 1.88 -5.55
CA PRO A 144 9.01 0.85 -6.55
C PRO A 144 8.92 -0.56 -6.00
N LEU A 145 9.36 -0.78 -4.75
CA LEU A 145 9.29 -2.08 -4.10
C LEU A 145 7.84 -2.59 -4.04
N LEU A 146 6.87 -1.71 -3.70
CA LEU A 146 5.46 -2.08 -3.66
C LEU A 146 4.91 -2.51 -5.03
N VAL A 147 5.32 -1.84 -6.12
CA VAL A 147 4.91 -2.25 -7.47
C VAL A 147 5.54 -3.60 -7.84
N VAL A 148 6.79 -3.84 -7.45
CA VAL A 148 7.47 -5.14 -7.66
C VAL A 148 6.78 -6.25 -6.87
N MET A 149 6.41 -6.01 -5.60
CA MET A 149 5.67 -6.98 -4.80
C MET A 149 4.30 -7.29 -5.43
N MET A 150 3.60 -6.27 -5.91
CA MET A 150 2.33 -6.43 -6.62
C MET A 150 2.49 -7.18 -7.95
N TYR A 151 3.61 -7.03 -8.66
CA TYR A 151 3.89 -7.85 -9.84
C TYR A 151 4.03 -9.33 -9.49
N GLY A 152 4.58 -9.66 -8.31
CA GLY A 152 4.63 -11.03 -7.80
C GLY A 152 3.25 -11.67 -7.75
N THR A 153 2.27 -11.00 -7.12
CA THR A 153 0.91 -11.54 -7.00
C THR A 153 0.20 -11.66 -8.35
N VAL A 154 0.44 -10.73 -9.28
CA VAL A 154 -0.09 -10.82 -10.65
C VAL A 154 0.52 -11.99 -11.43
N ARG A 155 1.82 -12.25 -11.23
CA ARG A 155 2.48 -13.40 -11.84
C ARG A 155 1.90 -14.71 -11.29
N ASP A 156 1.64 -14.79 -10.00
CA ASP A 156 1.02 -15.97 -9.38
C ASP A 156 -0.39 -16.21 -9.93
N HIS A 157 -1.18 -15.14 -10.14
CA HIS A 157 -2.46 -15.21 -10.84
C HIS A 157 -2.31 -15.75 -12.28
N ASN A 158 -1.34 -15.26 -13.06
CA ASN A 158 -1.09 -15.75 -14.41
C ASN A 158 -0.73 -17.24 -14.42
N ILE A 159 0.14 -17.67 -13.51
CA ILE A 159 0.55 -19.08 -13.38
C ILE A 159 -0.65 -19.95 -13.01
N ALA A 160 -1.48 -19.51 -12.05
CA ALA A 160 -2.67 -20.24 -11.62
C ALA A 160 -3.70 -20.39 -12.76
N LYS A 161 -3.90 -19.35 -13.56
CA LYS A 161 -4.88 -19.33 -14.64
C LYS A 161 -4.42 -20.05 -15.90
N TYR A 162 -3.15 -19.87 -16.26
CA TYR A 162 -2.64 -20.21 -17.59
C TYR A 162 -1.54 -21.27 -17.59
N GLY A 163 -1.06 -21.68 -16.41
CA GLY A 163 0.11 -22.53 -16.25
C GLY A 163 1.42 -21.76 -16.39
N SER A 164 2.54 -22.48 -16.33
CA SER A 164 3.90 -21.93 -16.31
C SER A 164 4.43 -21.44 -17.67
N ALA A 165 3.60 -21.39 -18.70
CA ALA A 165 4.02 -21.05 -20.07
C ALA A 165 4.00 -19.54 -20.36
N ASP A 166 5.12 -19.07 -20.94
CA ASP A 166 5.46 -17.79 -21.58
C ASP A 166 4.86 -16.46 -21.10
N PHE A 167 5.71 -15.43 -21.10
CA PHE A 167 5.41 -14.03 -20.77
C PHE A 167 4.23 -13.49 -21.59
N ARG A 168 3.17 -13.03 -20.91
CA ARG A 168 1.91 -12.63 -21.57
C ARG A 168 1.71 -11.11 -21.59
N GLY A 169 0.66 -10.68 -22.28
CA GLY A 169 0.28 -9.26 -22.38
C GLY A 169 0.13 -8.58 -21.02
N LEU A 170 -0.34 -9.29 -19.99
CA LEU A 170 -0.43 -8.76 -18.63
C LEU A 170 0.96 -8.50 -18.03
N ASP A 171 1.92 -9.41 -18.22
CA ASP A 171 3.29 -9.24 -17.74
C ASP A 171 3.96 -8.04 -18.43
N ILE A 172 3.71 -7.86 -19.73
CA ILE A 172 4.18 -6.69 -20.49
C ILE A 172 3.57 -5.40 -19.92
N ALA A 173 2.25 -5.39 -19.64
CA ALA A 173 1.58 -4.23 -19.08
C ALA A 173 2.15 -3.86 -17.69
N VAL A 174 2.37 -4.84 -16.82
CA VAL A 174 2.97 -4.59 -15.50
C VAL A 174 4.44 -4.16 -15.61
N ALA A 175 5.21 -4.73 -16.54
CA ALA A 175 6.57 -4.29 -16.82
C ALA A 175 6.63 -2.83 -17.30
N ILE A 176 5.67 -2.41 -18.15
CA ILE A 176 5.54 -1.01 -18.56
C ILE A 176 5.24 -0.13 -17.34
N ILE A 177 4.32 -0.52 -16.47
CA ILE A 177 3.99 0.24 -15.25
C ILE A 177 5.19 0.34 -14.31
N LEU A 178 5.94 -0.74 -14.13
CA LEU A 178 7.20 -0.73 -13.38
C LEU A 178 8.20 0.25 -14.00
N LEU A 179 8.42 0.17 -15.30
CA LEU A 179 9.32 1.07 -16.02
C LEU A 179 8.88 2.53 -15.86
N LEU A 180 7.59 2.83 -16.02
CA LEU A 180 7.04 4.17 -15.78
C LEU A 180 7.29 4.65 -14.34
N THR A 181 7.15 3.76 -13.36
CA THR A 181 7.42 4.05 -11.94
C THR A 181 8.89 4.45 -11.73
N PHE A 182 9.83 3.71 -12.32
CA PHE A 182 11.26 4.04 -12.27
C PHE A 182 11.60 5.31 -13.05
N CYS A 183 11.03 5.50 -14.24
CA CYS A 183 11.26 6.69 -15.05
C CYS A 183 10.72 7.97 -14.39
N TYR A 184 9.69 7.87 -13.55
CA TYR A 184 9.13 9.02 -12.84
C TYR A 184 9.98 9.50 -11.66
N MET A 185 10.80 8.62 -11.07
CA MET A 185 11.69 8.96 -9.94
C MET A 185 12.63 10.15 -10.19
N PRO A 186 13.41 10.21 -11.30
CA PRO A 186 14.29 11.34 -11.56
C PRO A 186 13.52 12.65 -11.76
N VAL A 187 12.32 12.59 -12.36
CA VAL A 187 11.43 13.76 -12.52
C VAL A 187 11.02 14.28 -11.15
N MET A 188 10.65 13.39 -10.23
CA MET A 188 10.34 13.76 -8.85
C MET A 188 11.56 14.34 -8.15
N LYS A 189 12.77 13.79 -8.36
CA LYS A 189 14.05 14.31 -7.82
C LYS A 189 14.27 15.78 -8.16
N GLN A 190 13.98 16.18 -9.40
CA GLN A 190 14.12 17.57 -9.83
C GLN A 190 13.10 18.49 -9.15
N ASN A 191 11.90 17.98 -8.91
CA ASN A 191 10.82 18.72 -8.24
C ASN A 191 11.02 18.92 -6.73
N PHE A 192 12.03 18.30 -6.10
CA PHE A 192 12.38 18.55 -4.68
C PHE A 192 12.61 20.03 -4.36
N ARG A 193 12.95 20.83 -5.38
CA ARG A 193 13.34 22.24 -5.23
C ARG A 193 12.17 23.23 -5.14
N LYS A 194 10.92 22.83 -5.42
CA LYS A 194 9.75 23.74 -5.49
C LYS A 194 8.65 23.36 -4.48
N PRO A 195 8.76 23.77 -3.20
CA PRO A 195 7.78 23.42 -2.17
C PRO A 195 6.47 24.18 -2.36
N THR A 196 5.37 23.43 -2.57
CA THR A 196 4.01 24.00 -2.67
C THR A 196 2.94 23.03 -2.17
N SER A 197 3.30 21.92 -1.49
CA SER A 197 2.29 20.91 -1.13
C SER A 197 1.18 21.53 -0.30
N THR A 198 -0.02 21.58 -0.89
CA THR A 198 -1.18 22.18 -0.26
C THR A 198 -1.81 21.18 0.71
N ARG A 199 -2.35 21.69 1.81
CA ARG A 199 -3.10 20.92 2.81
C ARG A 199 -4.14 19.99 2.19
N GLY A 200 -4.79 20.42 1.11
CA GLY A 200 -5.77 19.61 0.38
C GLY A 200 -5.19 18.29 -0.15
N GLN A 201 -3.94 18.28 -0.61
CA GLN A 201 -3.33 17.08 -1.20
C GLN A 201 -3.16 15.95 -0.17
N VAL A 202 -2.71 16.26 1.05
CA VAL A 202 -2.55 15.25 2.11
C VAL A 202 -3.89 14.61 2.48
N ASP A 203 -4.94 15.43 2.59
CA ASP A 203 -6.29 14.96 2.92
C ASP A 203 -6.87 14.10 1.79
N THR A 204 -6.67 14.50 0.54
CA THR A 204 -7.09 13.72 -0.63
C THR A 204 -6.37 12.37 -0.68
N ILE A 205 -5.06 12.33 -0.45
CA ILE A 205 -4.28 11.08 -0.44
C ILE A 205 -4.73 10.15 0.69
N ALA A 206 -4.98 10.71 1.88
CA ALA A 206 -5.45 9.92 3.02
C ALA A 206 -6.84 9.31 2.76
N LYS A 207 -7.77 10.11 2.26
CA LYS A 207 -9.11 9.63 1.88
C LYS A 207 -9.05 8.58 0.78
N ALA A 208 -8.25 8.83 -0.27
CA ALA A 208 -8.06 7.87 -1.35
C ALA A 208 -7.48 6.56 -0.82
N GLY A 209 -6.49 6.60 0.08
CA GLY A 209 -5.91 5.40 0.69
C GLY A 209 -6.93 4.56 1.46
N VAL A 210 -7.78 5.20 2.26
CA VAL A 210 -8.87 4.52 2.99
C VAL A 210 -9.88 3.90 2.03
N ILE A 211 -10.33 4.67 1.03
CA ILE A 211 -11.29 4.20 0.03
C ILE A 211 -10.73 2.99 -0.71
N LEU A 212 -9.47 3.05 -1.15
CA LEU A 212 -8.82 1.94 -1.86
C LEU A 212 -8.65 0.69 -0.98
N ALA A 213 -8.28 0.84 0.29
CA ALA A 213 -8.18 -0.29 1.21
C ALA A 213 -9.55 -0.96 1.47
N LEU A 214 -10.61 -0.16 1.63
CA LEU A 214 -11.97 -0.68 1.78
C LEU A 214 -12.51 -1.32 0.49
N LEU A 215 -12.21 -0.71 -0.67
CA LEU A 215 -12.56 -1.28 -1.98
C LEU A 215 -11.83 -2.62 -2.22
N SER A 216 -10.58 -2.76 -1.77
CA SER A 216 -9.83 -4.02 -1.80
C SER A 216 -10.52 -5.11 -0.97
N LEU A 217 -10.95 -4.80 0.26
CA LEU A 217 -11.70 -5.72 1.12
C LEU A 217 -13.05 -6.09 0.50
N LEU A 218 -13.79 -5.11 -0.02
CA LEU A 218 -15.06 -5.35 -0.71
C LEU A 218 -14.87 -6.24 -1.94
N ALA A 219 -13.87 -5.95 -2.78
CA ALA A 219 -13.58 -6.75 -3.97
C ALA A 219 -13.33 -8.22 -3.59
N SER A 220 -12.52 -8.46 -2.57
CA SER A 220 -12.20 -9.82 -2.10
C SER A 220 -13.44 -10.55 -1.55
N THR A 221 -14.31 -9.83 -0.85
CA THR A 221 -15.59 -10.36 -0.34
C THR A 221 -16.55 -10.71 -1.48
N LEU A 222 -16.61 -9.87 -2.52
CA LEU A 222 -17.40 -10.12 -3.72
C LEU A 222 -16.86 -11.31 -4.51
N THR A 223 -15.53 -11.42 -4.69
CA THR A 223 -14.90 -12.58 -5.34
C THR A 223 -15.29 -13.88 -4.63
N ILE A 224 -15.29 -13.93 -3.29
CA ILE A 224 -15.72 -15.14 -2.56
C ILE A 224 -17.22 -15.43 -2.75
N SER A 225 -18.04 -14.38 -2.78
CA SER A 225 -19.49 -14.53 -2.87
C SER A 225 -19.96 -14.95 -4.25
N PHE A 226 -19.24 -14.55 -5.30
CA PHE A 226 -19.68 -14.71 -6.70
C PHE A 226 -18.82 -15.66 -7.54
N SER A 227 -17.62 -16.03 -7.08
CA SER A 227 -16.73 -16.92 -7.83
C SER A 227 -16.64 -18.29 -7.18
N THR A 228 -16.79 -19.33 -8.01
CA THR A 228 -16.51 -20.69 -7.56
C THR A 228 -15.00 -20.88 -7.36
N PRO A 229 -14.55 -21.84 -6.53
CA PRO A 229 -13.13 -22.03 -6.26
C PRO A 229 -12.29 -22.31 -7.53
N ASP A 230 -12.86 -22.99 -8.51
CA ASP A 230 -12.15 -23.38 -9.73
C ASP A 230 -12.15 -22.30 -10.83
N GLU A 231 -12.84 -21.18 -10.62
CA GLU A 231 -12.92 -20.07 -11.57
C GLU A 231 -11.95 -18.94 -11.20
N THR A 232 -11.20 -18.45 -12.19
CA THR A 232 -10.51 -17.16 -12.10
C THR A 232 -11.39 -16.06 -12.64
N VAL A 233 -11.49 -14.91 -11.97
CA VAL A 233 -12.06 -13.72 -12.58
C VAL A 233 -11.10 -13.20 -13.65
N SER A 234 -11.66 -12.40 -14.57
CA SER A 234 -11.00 -11.85 -15.74
C SER A 234 -9.64 -11.18 -15.45
N ASP A 235 -8.72 -11.21 -16.43
CA ASP A 235 -7.38 -10.58 -16.35
C ASP A 235 -7.44 -9.07 -16.11
N TYR A 236 -8.61 -8.46 -16.29
CA TYR A 236 -8.84 -7.06 -15.99
C TYR A 236 -8.72 -6.73 -14.50
N VAL A 237 -9.02 -7.66 -13.59
CA VAL A 237 -8.92 -7.42 -12.14
C VAL A 237 -7.48 -7.17 -11.71
N PRO A 238 -6.50 -8.07 -11.96
CA PRO A 238 -5.12 -7.82 -11.59
C PRO A 238 -4.51 -6.59 -12.29
N LEU A 239 -4.83 -6.38 -13.57
CA LEU A 239 -4.39 -5.20 -14.30
C LEU A 239 -4.90 -3.90 -13.65
N LEU A 240 -6.18 -3.87 -13.28
CA LEU A 240 -6.81 -2.72 -12.63
C LEU A 240 -6.18 -2.47 -11.26
N CYS A 241 -5.92 -3.51 -10.47
CA CYS A 241 -5.27 -3.38 -9.17
C CYS A 241 -3.85 -2.78 -9.29
N VAL A 242 -3.05 -3.25 -10.25
CA VAL A 242 -1.71 -2.68 -10.50
C VAL A 242 -1.79 -1.22 -10.98
N LEU A 243 -2.71 -0.91 -11.89
CA LEU A 243 -2.92 0.45 -12.38
C LEU A 243 -3.29 1.41 -11.24
N ILE A 244 -4.26 1.00 -10.40
CA ILE A 244 -4.69 1.78 -9.24
C ILE A 244 -3.53 2.00 -8.27
N LEU A 245 -2.76 0.95 -7.96
CA LEU A 245 -1.59 1.06 -7.09
C LEU A 245 -0.55 2.03 -7.67
N ALA A 246 -0.25 1.93 -8.97
CA ALA A 246 0.71 2.81 -9.62
C ALA A 246 0.26 4.28 -9.59
N LEU A 247 -1.01 4.56 -9.90
CA LEU A 247 -1.59 5.90 -9.81
C LEU A 247 -1.54 6.45 -8.38
N TYR A 248 -1.84 5.60 -7.40
CA TYR A 248 -1.76 5.96 -5.99
C TYR A 248 -0.30 6.25 -5.57
N ASN A 249 0.64 5.40 -5.96
CA ASN A 249 2.08 5.61 -5.73
C ASN A 249 2.54 6.92 -6.35
N PHE A 250 2.14 7.24 -7.59
CA PHE A 250 2.46 8.51 -8.21
C PHE A 250 1.89 9.70 -7.44
N ALA A 251 0.66 9.61 -6.95
CA ALA A 251 0.05 10.67 -6.14
C ALA A 251 0.82 10.88 -4.82
N VAL A 252 1.20 9.79 -4.13
CA VAL A 252 1.99 9.86 -2.90
C VAL A 252 3.39 10.39 -3.17
N MET A 253 4.10 9.86 -4.18
CA MET A 253 5.43 10.33 -4.57
C MET A 253 5.40 11.81 -4.93
N TYR A 254 4.40 12.25 -5.68
CA TYR A 254 4.23 13.64 -6.06
C TYR A 254 4.00 14.53 -4.83
N SER A 255 3.10 14.14 -3.93
CA SER A 255 2.85 14.92 -2.71
C SER A 255 4.05 14.93 -1.77
N ALA A 256 4.71 13.79 -1.56
CA ALA A 256 5.96 13.68 -0.83
C ALA A 256 7.06 14.56 -1.47
N SER A 257 7.14 14.60 -2.80
CA SER A 257 8.11 15.42 -3.54
C SER A 257 7.89 16.94 -3.40
N ARG A 258 6.69 17.36 -2.99
CA ARG A 258 6.37 18.77 -2.73
C ARG A 258 6.33 19.10 -1.25
N TYR A 259 6.59 18.10 -0.41
CA TYR A 259 6.60 18.18 1.04
C TYR A 259 7.99 18.61 1.52
N ARG A 260 8.23 19.92 1.67
CA ARG A 260 9.44 20.46 2.30
C ARG A 260 9.05 21.16 3.62
N PRO A 261 9.89 21.09 4.67
CA PRO A 261 9.75 21.92 5.87
C PRO A 261 9.49 23.40 5.53
#